data_AF-A0A671RBH1-F1
#
_entry.id   AF-A0A671RBH1-F1
#
_cell.length_a   1.000
_cell.length_b   1.000
_cell.length_c   1.000
_cell.angle_alpha   90.00
_cell.angle_beta   90.00
_cell.angle_gamma   90.00
#
_symmetry.space_group_name_H-M   'P 1'
#
loop_
_entity.id
_entity.type
_entity.pdbx_description
1 polymer ?
#
loop_
_entity_poly.entity_id
_entity_poly.type
_entity_poly.pdbx_seq_one_letter_code
_entity_poly.pdbx_strand_id
1 'polypeptide(L)'
;ERATAVYWLGNDTLRVSAALFAENRGHLCRGLKAEKDVPAGSVVVLQGGEQKQRYCTDTDELFRQESFFHWTFGVTEADCYGAIDVNSKKSILFVPKLPESYATWMGEIYPREHFKEKYAIDEVHYTTDVTSCNFLIYKILYLYIHILAVFVMMISITSLSLSLSLSLSLSLCVCSRLLKTDMELEVLRYTNRISSEAHKEVMKRVKPGVKEYEMESLFQHYCYARGGMRHTSYTCICGSGNNSSILHYGHAGAANDKTIQDGDMCLFDMGGEYYCYSSDITCSFPVNGKFTADQRAIYEAVLKSSRAVMAAIKPGVKWTDMHRLADRVHLEELLKMGILRGSVEEMLKVHLGAVFMPHGLGHLLGIDVHDVGGYAEGIERIDEPGLKSLRMGRVVQERMVLTVEPGIYFINHLLDKALSSPAQCGFINNDVLTRFRGFGGVRIEDDIAVTADGVELLTCVPRTVEEIEAFMADETSKPFSPISSQKL
;
A
#
# COMPACT_ATOMS: atom_id res chain seq x y z
N GLU A 1 -33.50 -7.50 2.03
CA GLU A 1 -32.75 -7.55 3.31
C GLU A 1 -31.33 -7.08 3.05
N ARG A 2 -30.77 -6.18 3.86
CA ARG A 2 -29.35 -5.80 3.73
C ARG A 2 -28.53 -7.01 4.16
N ALA A 3 -27.74 -7.59 3.27
CA ALA A 3 -26.80 -8.66 3.63
C ALA A 3 -26.00 -8.25 4.87
N THR A 4 -25.90 -9.14 5.85
CA THR A 4 -25.20 -8.89 7.10
C THR A 4 -23.73 -8.63 6.79
N ALA A 5 -23.21 -7.46 7.20
CA ALA A 5 -21.82 -7.11 6.99
C ALA A 5 -20.93 -7.93 7.93
N VAL A 6 -19.85 -8.52 7.42
CA VAL A 6 -18.83 -9.19 8.25
C VAL A 6 -17.98 -8.16 9.00
N TYR A 7 -17.87 -6.96 8.42
CA TYR A 7 -17.13 -5.85 9.02
C TYR A 7 -17.89 -4.54 8.80
N TRP A 8 -18.17 -3.85 9.90
CA TRP A 8 -18.75 -2.52 9.93
C TRP A 8 -18.47 -1.89 11.30
N LEU A 9 -17.89 -0.69 11.32
CA LEU A 9 -17.56 0.02 12.56
C LEU A 9 -18.58 1.09 12.94
N GLY A 10 -19.81 1.01 12.39
CA GLY A 10 -20.87 1.98 12.63
C GLY A 10 -20.72 3.25 11.79
N ASN A 11 -21.51 4.28 12.13
CA ASN A 11 -21.51 5.60 11.45
C ASN A 11 -21.55 5.46 9.92
N ASP A 12 -20.74 6.25 9.23
CA ASP A 12 -20.58 6.28 7.77
C ASP A 12 -19.47 5.35 7.27
N THR A 13 -19.01 4.40 8.10
CA THR A 13 -17.97 3.45 7.68
C THR A 13 -18.52 2.40 6.71
N LEU A 14 -17.66 1.91 5.81
CA LEU A 14 -18.05 0.95 4.78
C LEU A 14 -18.50 -0.38 5.40
N ARG A 15 -19.62 -0.91 4.90
CA ARG A 15 -20.07 -2.27 5.21
C ARG A 15 -19.42 -3.25 4.24
N VAL A 16 -18.54 -4.10 4.75
CA VAL A 16 -17.90 -5.17 3.95
C VAL A 16 -18.66 -6.47 4.18
N SER A 17 -18.96 -7.18 3.09
CA SER A 17 -19.71 -8.45 3.11
C SER A 17 -18.77 -9.64 3.19
N ALA A 18 -19.15 -10.69 3.93
CA ALA A 18 -18.44 -11.98 3.93
C ALA A 18 -18.36 -12.60 2.52
N ALA A 19 -19.26 -12.20 1.62
CA ALA A 19 -19.28 -12.64 0.23
C ALA A 19 -17.99 -12.30 -0.52
N LEU A 20 -17.30 -11.20 -0.15
CA LEU A 20 -16.01 -10.83 -0.72
C LEU A 20 -15.02 -12.00 -0.58
N PHE A 21 -14.85 -12.48 0.65
CA PHE A 21 -13.91 -13.56 0.95
C PHE A 21 -14.38 -14.90 0.36
N ALA A 22 -15.69 -15.15 0.30
CA ALA A 22 -16.24 -16.33 -0.37
C ALA A 22 -15.94 -16.34 -1.88
N GLU A 23 -16.02 -15.18 -2.55
CA GLU A 23 -15.63 -15.02 -3.96
C GLU A 23 -14.13 -15.30 -4.14
N ASN A 24 -13.29 -14.74 -3.29
CA ASN A 24 -11.83 -14.97 -3.28
C ASN A 24 -11.48 -16.46 -3.13
N ARG A 25 -12.09 -17.17 -2.18
CA ARG A 25 -11.94 -18.65 -2.06
C ARG A 25 -12.36 -19.34 -3.35
N GLY A 26 -13.47 -18.91 -3.94
CA GLY A 26 -13.95 -19.40 -5.22
C GLY A 26 -12.96 -19.18 -6.38
N HIS A 27 -12.22 -18.08 -6.38
CA HIS A 27 -11.20 -17.74 -7.38
C HIS A 27 -9.97 -18.64 -7.19
N LEU A 28 -9.49 -18.75 -5.95
CA LEU A 28 -8.38 -19.61 -5.60
C LEU A 28 -8.63 -21.07 -5.97
N CYS A 29 -9.80 -21.63 -5.62
CA CYS A 29 -10.12 -23.01 -5.97
C CYS A 29 -10.22 -23.22 -7.49
N ARG A 30 -10.70 -22.24 -8.26
CA ARG A 30 -10.73 -22.35 -9.73
C ARG A 30 -9.32 -22.35 -10.32
N GLY A 31 -8.43 -21.49 -9.83
CA GLY A 31 -7.02 -21.47 -10.24
C GLY A 31 -6.34 -22.80 -9.93
N LEU A 32 -6.47 -23.29 -8.70
CA LEU A 32 -5.88 -24.56 -8.28
C LEU A 32 -6.39 -25.76 -9.08
N LYS A 33 -7.67 -25.79 -9.48
CA LYS A 33 -8.22 -26.87 -10.33
C LYS A 33 -7.71 -26.84 -11.77
N ALA A 34 -7.29 -25.67 -12.26
CA ALA A 34 -6.78 -25.53 -13.62
C ALA A 34 -5.34 -26.05 -13.75
N GLU A 35 -4.62 -26.15 -12.63
CA GLU A 35 -3.25 -26.66 -12.59
C GLU A 35 -3.19 -28.17 -12.69
N LYS A 36 -2.35 -28.67 -13.59
CA LYS A 36 -2.22 -30.11 -13.89
C LYS A 36 -1.63 -30.92 -12.72
N ASP A 37 -0.82 -30.26 -11.91
CA ASP A 37 -0.06 -30.90 -10.83
C ASP A 37 -0.78 -30.87 -9.48
N VAL A 38 -1.99 -30.30 -9.41
CA VAL A 38 -2.81 -30.30 -8.18
C VAL A 38 -3.72 -31.53 -8.16
N PRO A 39 -3.51 -32.49 -7.24
CA PRO A 39 -4.32 -33.69 -7.16
C PRO A 39 -5.79 -33.39 -6.83
N ALA A 40 -6.70 -34.23 -7.33
CA ALA A 40 -8.07 -34.22 -6.86
C ALA A 40 -8.12 -34.52 -5.35
N GLY A 41 -8.94 -33.75 -4.62
CA GLY A 41 -9.08 -33.86 -3.17
C GLY A 41 -8.03 -33.09 -2.38
N SER A 42 -7.27 -32.20 -3.04
CA SER A 42 -6.39 -31.28 -2.33
C SER A 42 -7.17 -30.31 -1.45
N VAL A 43 -6.58 -30.02 -0.29
CA VAL A 43 -7.06 -29.03 0.68
C VAL A 43 -5.98 -27.97 0.83
N VAL A 44 -6.38 -26.70 0.71
CA VAL A 44 -5.55 -25.57 1.09
C VAL A 44 -5.65 -25.40 2.59
N VAL A 45 -4.51 -25.26 3.28
CA VAL A 45 -4.47 -24.95 4.71
C VAL A 45 -3.62 -23.70 4.90
N LEU A 46 -4.18 -22.70 5.58
CA LEU A 46 -3.55 -21.43 5.93
C LEU A 46 -3.56 -21.26 7.45
N GLN A 47 -2.45 -20.77 7.99
CA GLN A 47 -2.35 -20.32 9.38
C GLN A 47 -2.55 -18.80 9.40
N GLY A 48 -3.40 -18.32 10.30
CA GLY A 48 -3.56 -16.90 10.58
C GLY A 48 -2.41 -16.35 11.43
N GLY A 49 -2.37 -15.04 11.60
CA GLY A 49 -1.42 -14.36 12.47
C GLY A 49 -1.66 -14.71 13.94
N GLU A 50 -0.58 -14.67 14.71
CA GLU A 50 -0.57 -14.90 16.16
C GLU A 50 -0.44 -13.58 16.92
N GLN A 51 -1.01 -13.50 18.12
CA GLN A 51 -0.86 -12.34 19.00
C GLN A 51 0.60 -12.23 19.46
N LYS A 52 1.18 -11.03 19.38
CA LYS A 52 2.57 -10.76 19.76
C LYS A 52 2.67 -9.77 20.90
N GLN A 53 3.77 -9.86 21.64
CA GLN A 53 4.16 -8.90 22.66
C GLN A 53 5.47 -8.21 22.30
N ARG A 54 5.70 -7.05 22.90
CA ARG A 54 6.96 -6.32 22.77
C ARG A 54 8.06 -7.06 23.51
N TYR A 55 8.96 -7.69 22.75
CA TYR A 55 10.12 -8.43 23.25
C TYR A 55 9.74 -9.47 24.33
N CYS A 56 10.23 -9.32 25.56
CA CYS A 56 9.97 -10.22 26.68
C CYS A 56 8.96 -9.65 27.70
N THR A 57 8.21 -8.62 27.32
CA THR A 57 7.20 -7.97 28.18
C THR A 57 5.80 -8.56 27.93
N ASP A 58 4.83 -8.12 28.72
CA ASP A 58 3.40 -8.42 28.57
C ASP A 58 2.64 -7.34 27.78
N THR A 59 3.34 -6.38 27.18
CA THR A 59 2.71 -5.34 26.36
C THR A 59 2.36 -5.89 24.98
N ASP A 60 1.08 -6.16 24.76
CA ASP A 60 0.56 -6.61 23.46
C ASP A 60 0.80 -5.57 22.36
N GLU A 61 1.23 -6.08 21.20
CA GLU A 61 1.17 -5.33 19.94
C GLU A 61 -0.26 -5.40 19.39
N LEU A 62 -0.75 -4.31 18.82
CA LEU A 62 -2.08 -4.33 18.21
C LEU A 62 -2.07 -5.33 17.04
N PHE A 63 -2.95 -6.32 17.11
CA PHE A 63 -3.02 -7.37 16.10
C PHE A 63 -3.56 -6.86 14.76
N ARG A 64 -2.84 -7.19 13.69
CA ARG A 64 -3.25 -7.07 12.29
C ARG A 64 -3.03 -8.43 11.63
N GLN A 65 -4.06 -8.93 10.94
CA GLN A 65 -4.07 -10.27 10.36
C GLN A 65 -2.99 -10.47 9.28
N GLU A 66 -2.57 -11.70 9.05
CA GLU A 66 -1.73 -12.08 7.89
C GLU A 66 -2.53 -11.89 6.58
N SER A 67 -1.90 -11.30 5.56
CA SER A 67 -2.58 -10.80 4.37
C SER A 67 -3.25 -11.87 3.51
N PHE A 68 -2.65 -13.05 3.34
CA PHE A 68 -3.28 -14.14 2.60
C PHE A 68 -4.43 -14.78 3.38
N PHE A 69 -4.28 -14.93 4.70
CA PHE A 69 -5.35 -15.39 5.58
C PHE A 69 -6.54 -14.43 5.57
N HIS A 70 -6.26 -13.12 5.66
CA HIS A 70 -7.28 -12.08 5.53
C HIS A 70 -7.97 -12.13 4.16
N TRP A 71 -7.23 -12.14 3.05
CA TRP A 71 -7.78 -12.22 1.69
C TRP A 71 -8.73 -13.41 1.51
N THR A 72 -8.45 -14.51 2.21
CA THR A 72 -9.17 -15.78 2.09
C THR A 72 -10.39 -15.85 3.00
N PHE A 73 -10.32 -15.29 4.22
CA PHE A 73 -11.33 -15.53 5.27
C PHE A 73 -11.91 -14.26 5.92
N GLY A 74 -11.24 -13.11 5.83
CA GLY A 74 -11.67 -11.88 6.49
C GLY A 74 -11.61 -11.92 8.02
N VAL A 75 -10.96 -12.91 8.61
CA VAL A 75 -10.98 -13.14 10.07
C VAL A 75 -10.11 -12.13 10.80
N THR A 76 -10.66 -11.52 11.85
CA THR A 76 -9.98 -10.50 12.66
C THR A 76 -9.34 -11.05 13.93
N GLU A 77 -9.76 -12.23 14.39
CA GLU A 77 -9.20 -12.87 15.58
C GLU A 77 -7.82 -13.48 15.26
N ALA A 78 -6.92 -13.42 16.25
CA ALA A 78 -5.61 -14.05 16.20
C ALA A 78 -5.70 -15.57 16.41
N ASP A 79 -4.57 -16.26 16.17
CA ASP A 79 -4.35 -17.67 16.51
C ASP A 79 -5.34 -18.65 15.83
N CYS A 80 -5.87 -18.26 14.67
CA CYS A 80 -6.80 -19.06 13.88
C CYS A 80 -6.08 -19.85 12.77
N TYR A 81 -6.71 -20.94 12.31
CA TYR A 81 -6.35 -21.61 11.05
C TYR A 81 -7.55 -21.67 10.13
N GLY A 82 -7.31 -21.87 8.85
CA GLY A 82 -8.36 -21.92 7.85
C GLY A 82 -8.02 -22.96 6.80
N ALA A 83 -9.02 -23.71 6.36
CA ALA A 83 -8.87 -24.72 5.33
C ALA A 83 -9.93 -24.59 4.25
N ILE A 84 -9.59 -24.98 3.02
CA ILE A 84 -10.50 -24.99 1.88
C ILE A 84 -10.29 -26.28 1.11
N ASP A 85 -11.33 -27.09 1.02
CA ASP A 85 -11.34 -28.22 0.09
C ASP A 85 -11.48 -27.70 -1.34
N VAL A 86 -10.45 -27.92 -2.17
CA VAL A 86 -10.38 -27.35 -3.53
C VAL A 86 -11.54 -27.86 -4.38
N ASN A 87 -11.95 -29.11 -4.21
CA ASN A 87 -12.98 -29.75 -5.03
C ASN A 87 -14.39 -29.20 -4.77
N SER A 88 -14.81 -29.24 -3.52
CA SER A 88 -16.13 -28.82 -3.05
C SER A 88 -16.22 -27.30 -2.79
N LYS A 89 -15.07 -26.61 -2.67
CA LYS A 89 -14.94 -25.22 -2.20
C LYS A 89 -15.38 -25.02 -0.75
N LYS A 90 -15.56 -26.11 0.00
CA LYS A 90 -15.96 -26.08 1.39
C LYS A 90 -14.87 -25.43 2.23
N SER A 91 -15.26 -24.41 2.98
CA SER A 91 -14.40 -23.61 3.84
C SER A 91 -14.58 -24.02 5.31
N ILE A 92 -13.45 -24.13 6.00
CA ILE A 92 -13.39 -24.56 7.40
C ILE A 92 -12.54 -23.54 8.15
N LEU A 93 -13.03 -23.06 9.29
CA LEU A 93 -12.30 -22.17 10.19
C LEU A 93 -11.99 -22.89 11.50
N PHE A 94 -10.78 -22.73 12.01
CA PHE A 94 -10.37 -23.25 13.31
C PHE A 94 -10.09 -22.07 14.22
N VAL A 95 -10.88 -21.93 15.29
CA VAL A 95 -10.79 -20.84 16.26
C VAL A 95 -10.18 -21.32 17.58
N PRO A 96 -9.46 -20.48 18.34
CA PRO A 96 -8.91 -20.87 19.64
C PRO A 96 -10.00 -21.37 20.60
N LYS A 97 -9.71 -22.45 21.33
CA LYS A 97 -10.53 -22.86 22.49
C LYS A 97 -10.10 -22.03 23.71
N LEU A 98 -10.84 -20.97 23.97
CA LEU A 98 -10.48 -19.99 25.00
C LEU A 98 -10.82 -20.51 26.42
N PRO A 99 -9.98 -20.20 27.43
CA PRO A 99 -10.26 -20.52 28.82
C PRO A 99 -11.35 -19.61 29.41
N GLU A 100 -11.99 -20.04 30.50
CA GLU A 100 -13.04 -19.26 31.18
C GLU A 100 -12.57 -17.86 31.59
N SER A 101 -11.29 -17.72 31.99
CA SER A 101 -10.71 -16.42 32.35
C SER A 101 -10.76 -15.39 31.23
N TYR A 102 -10.85 -15.80 29.96
CA TYR A 102 -11.00 -14.88 28.83
C TYR A 102 -12.26 -14.00 28.98
N ALA A 103 -13.35 -14.57 29.51
CA ALA A 103 -14.59 -13.83 29.79
C ALA A 103 -14.38 -12.65 30.76
N THR A 104 -13.42 -12.78 31.68
CA THR A 104 -13.08 -11.73 32.64
C THR A 104 -12.19 -10.65 32.03
N TRP A 105 -11.19 -11.04 31.22
CA TRP A 105 -10.13 -10.13 30.77
C TRP A 105 -10.35 -9.52 29.39
N MET A 106 -10.88 -10.30 28.45
CA MET A 106 -10.85 -9.98 27.02
C MET A 106 -12.26 -9.81 26.43
N GLY A 107 -13.28 -10.42 27.03
CA GLY A 107 -14.68 -10.27 26.64
C GLY A 107 -15.39 -11.59 26.42
N GLU A 108 -16.58 -11.54 25.82
CA GLU A 108 -17.45 -12.71 25.65
C GLU A 108 -16.77 -13.87 24.91
N ILE A 109 -16.95 -15.10 25.43
CA ILE A 109 -16.49 -16.32 24.77
C ILE A 109 -17.59 -16.80 23.83
N TYR A 110 -17.43 -16.49 22.55
CA TYR A 110 -18.42 -16.87 21.54
C TYR A 110 -18.39 -18.37 21.20
N PRO A 111 -19.57 -18.99 20.97
CA PRO A 111 -19.63 -20.37 20.48
C PRO A 111 -19.20 -20.45 19.00
N ARG A 112 -18.83 -21.65 18.53
CA ARG A 112 -18.40 -21.86 17.12
C ARG A 112 -19.43 -21.38 16.08
N GLU A 113 -20.72 -21.51 16.37
CA GLU A 113 -21.79 -21.08 15.46
C GLU A 113 -21.77 -19.56 15.22
N HIS A 114 -21.35 -18.77 16.21
CA HIS A 114 -21.19 -17.32 16.05
C HIS A 114 -20.18 -17.00 14.94
N PHE A 115 -19.00 -17.64 14.95
CA PHE A 115 -17.98 -17.41 13.92
C PHE A 115 -18.42 -17.93 12.54
N LYS A 116 -19.17 -19.03 12.53
CA LYS A 116 -19.72 -19.61 11.30
C LYS A 116 -20.67 -18.63 10.62
N GLU A 117 -21.58 -18.03 11.38
CA GLU A 117 -22.52 -17.00 10.91
C GLU A 117 -21.80 -15.69 10.54
N LYS A 118 -20.91 -15.20 11.41
CA LYS A 118 -20.14 -13.96 11.21
C LYS A 118 -19.35 -13.98 9.91
N TYR A 119 -18.58 -15.04 9.67
CA TYR A 119 -17.67 -15.15 8.53
C TYR A 119 -18.26 -15.87 7.32
N ALA A 120 -19.53 -16.33 7.40
CA ALA A 120 -20.19 -17.14 6.37
C ALA A 120 -19.31 -18.31 5.90
N ILE A 121 -18.84 -19.10 6.88
CA ILE A 121 -17.98 -20.28 6.67
C ILE A 121 -18.83 -21.55 6.79
N ASP A 122 -18.45 -22.63 6.11
CA ASP A 122 -19.25 -23.87 6.10
C ASP A 122 -19.11 -24.65 7.43
N GLU A 123 -17.91 -24.72 7.99
CA GLU A 123 -17.64 -25.38 9.27
C GLU A 123 -16.68 -24.59 10.17
N VAL A 124 -16.91 -24.66 11.48
CA VAL A 124 -16.00 -24.10 12.48
C VAL A 124 -15.64 -25.16 13.51
N HIS A 125 -14.35 -25.33 13.79
CA HIS A 125 -13.80 -26.25 14.80
C HIS A 125 -12.85 -25.50 15.73
N TYR A 126 -12.39 -26.15 16.81
CA TYR A 126 -11.34 -25.57 17.64
C TYR A 126 -9.96 -25.88 17.10
N THR A 127 -8.97 -25.01 17.36
CA THR A 127 -7.57 -25.24 16.97
C THR A 127 -6.97 -26.50 17.58
N THR A 128 -7.45 -26.94 18.75
CA THR A 128 -7.07 -28.22 19.37
C THR A 128 -7.50 -29.43 18.57
N ASP A 129 -8.50 -29.28 17.70
CA ASP A 129 -9.13 -30.37 16.95
C ASP A 129 -8.60 -30.46 15.51
N VAL A 130 -7.65 -29.59 15.13
CA VAL A 130 -7.07 -29.54 13.76
C VAL A 130 -6.54 -30.90 13.33
N THR A 131 -5.85 -31.63 14.22
CA THR A 131 -5.28 -32.96 13.93
C THR A 131 -6.32 -34.08 13.92
N SER A 132 -7.47 -33.88 14.57
CA SER A 132 -8.53 -34.88 14.72
C SER A 132 -9.57 -34.82 13.60
N CYS A 133 -9.53 -33.78 12.76
CA CYS A 133 -10.42 -33.65 11.62
C CYS A 133 -10.00 -34.66 10.52
N ASN A 134 -10.89 -35.63 10.23
CA ASN A 134 -10.70 -36.71 9.25
C ASN A 134 -10.37 -36.26 7.81
N PHE A 135 -10.37 -34.95 7.52
CA PHE A 135 -9.90 -34.39 6.25
C PHE A 135 -8.37 -34.47 6.08
N LEU A 136 -7.59 -34.69 7.15
CA LEU A 136 -6.15 -34.97 7.06
C LEU A 136 -5.80 -36.32 6.41
N ILE A 137 -6.80 -37.14 6.06
CA ILE A 137 -6.63 -38.41 5.33
C ILE A 137 -6.43 -38.16 3.81
N TYR A 138 -6.70 -36.96 3.30
CA TYR A 138 -6.48 -36.57 1.90
C TYR A 138 -5.11 -35.92 1.70
N LYS A 139 -4.55 -35.97 0.48
CA LYS A 139 -3.26 -35.33 0.13
C LYS A 139 -3.33 -33.82 0.36
N ILE A 140 -2.90 -33.37 1.54
CA ILE A 140 -2.93 -31.96 1.95
C ILE A 140 -1.91 -31.19 1.11
N LEU A 141 -2.37 -30.12 0.47
CA LEU A 141 -1.51 -29.11 -0.13
C LEU A 141 -1.28 -28.06 0.96
N TYR A 142 -0.27 -28.26 1.80
CA TYR A 142 0.06 -27.28 2.82
C TYR A 142 0.61 -26.05 2.12
N LEU A 143 -0.07 -24.92 2.29
CA LEU A 143 0.34 -23.65 1.71
C LEU A 143 0.76 -22.78 2.89
N TYR A 144 2.02 -22.96 3.31
CA TYR A 144 2.63 -22.06 4.27
C TYR A 144 3.12 -20.82 3.52
N ILE A 145 2.33 -19.76 3.53
CA ILE A 145 2.75 -18.49 2.96
C ILE A 145 3.40 -17.65 4.05
N HIS A 146 4.73 -17.64 4.07
CA HIS A 146 5.48 -16.56 4.68
C HIS A 146 6.32 -15.88 3.58
N ILE A 147 5.79 -14.81 2.98
CA ILE A 147 6.56 -13.94 2.09
C ILE A 147 7.09 -12.77 2.91
N LEU A 148 8.20 -12.99 3.62
CA LEU A 148 9.35 -12.08 3.74
C LEU A 148 10.35 -12.75 4.68
N ALA A 149 11.64 -12.64 4.35
CA ALA A 149 12.74 -13.32 5.02
C ALA A 149 12.66 -13.27 6.56
N VAL A 150 12.47 -14.42 7.22
CA VAL A 150 13.05 -14.86 8.50
C VAL A 150 12.47 -16.24 8.86
N PHE A 151 13.36 -17.21 9.04
CA PHE A 151 13.23 -18.50 9.76
C PHE A 151 11.90 -19.29 9.69
N VAL A 152 12.00 -20.48 9.06
CA VAL A 152 11.03 -21.57 9.17
C VAL A 152 11.01 -22.09 10.61
N MET A 153 9.93 -21.86 11.35
CA MET A 153 9.57 -22.73 12.46
C MET A 153 8.70 -23.84 11.90
N MET A 154 9.30 -25.02 11.69
CA MET A 154 8.55 -26.24 11.40
C MET A 154 7.54 -26.46 12.52
N ILE A 155 6.24 -26.37 12.22
CA ILE A 155 5.26 -27.02 13.07
C ILE A 155 5.56 -28.51 12.99
N SER A 156 6.02 -29.05 14.13
CA SER A 156 6.22 -30.46 14.34
C SER A 156 4.84 -31.14 14.43
N ILE A 157 4.17 -31.33 13.28
CA ILE A 157 3.13 -32.35 13.15
C ILE A 157 3.89 -33.65 12.95
N THR A 158 4.32 -34.25 14.05
CA THR A 158 5.29 -35.36 14.17
C THR A 158 4.83 -36.71 13.60
N SER A 159 3.84 -36.79 12.72
CA SER A 159 3.32 -38.09 12.28
C SER A 159 2.78 -38.21 10.85
N LEU A 160 2.79 -37.16 10.01
CA LEU A 160 2.33 -37.30 8.61
C LEU A 160 3.47 -37.16 7.60
N SER A 161 3.79 -38.26 6.93
CA SER A 161 4.61 -38.26 5.71
C SER A 161 3.82 -37.62 4.56
N LEU A 162 3.78 -36.29 4.52
CA LEU A 162 3.09 -35.50 3.49
C LEU A 162 4.07 -35.12 2.38
N SER A 163 3.68 -35.39 1.12
CA SER A 163 4.37 -34.84 -0.04
C SER A 163 4.02 -33.36 -0.19
N LEU A 164 4.88 -32.49 0.32
CA LEU A 164 4.72 -31.03 0.26
C LEU A 164 5.07 -30.50 -1.13
N SER A 165 4.09 -30.00 -1.90
CA SER A 165 4.34 -29.17 -3.08
C SER A 165 4.10 -27.71 -2.70
N LEU A 166 5.14 -27.06 -2.18
CA LEU A 166 5.07 -25.70 -1.59
C LEU A 166 5.19 -24.58 -2.64
N SER A 167 5.78 -24.86 -3.81
CA SER A 167 6.09 -23.83 -4.81
C SER A 167 4.90 -23.44 -5.69
N LEU A 168 4.11 -24.41 -6.14
CA LEU A 168 3.01 -24.19 -7.08
C LEU A 168 1.85 -23.39 -6.44
N SER A 169 1.61 -23.63 -5.16
CA SER A 169 0.48 -23.06 -4.41
C SER A 169 0.69 -21.57 -4.08
N LEU A 170 1.93 -21.13 -3.84
CA LEU A 170 2.27 -19.73 -3.57
C LEU A 170 2.04 -18.83 -4.80
N SER A 171 2.47 -19.30 -5.98
CA SER A 171 2.31 -18.55 -7.24
C SER A 171 0.85 -18.27 -7.56
N LEU A 172 -0.04 -19.23 -7.30
CA LEU A 172 -1.48 -19.11 -7.57
C LEU A 172 -2.19 -18.17 -6.59
N CYS A 173 -1.84 -18.23 -5.30
CA CYS A 173 -2.37 -17.28 -4.32
C CYS A 173 -1.92 -15.85 -4.61
N VAL A 174 -0.66 -15.68 -4.99
CA VAL A 174 -0.12 -14.39 -5.44
C VAL A 174 -0.85 -13.91 -6.70
N CYS A 175 -1.08 -14.77 -7.69
CA CYS A 175 -1.84 -14.42 -8.89
C CYS A 175 -3.30 -14.08 -8.59
N SER A 176 -3.92 -14.71 -7.57
CA SER A 176 -5.32 -14.46 -7.21
C SER A 176 -5.52 -13.10 -6.56
N ARG A 177 -4.52 -12.60 -5.81
CA ARG A 177 -4.54 -11.25 -5.21
C ARG A 177 -4.21 -10.13 -6.21
N LEU A 178 -3.61 -10.48 -7.34
CA LEU A 178 -3.17 -9.50 -8.35
C LEU A 178 -4.35 -8.71 -8.95
N LEU A 179 -5.45 -9.40 -9.24
CA LEU A 179 -6.61 -8.87 -9.94
C LEU A 179 -7.77 -8.70 -8.97
N LYS A 180 -8.17 -7.46 -8.70
CA LYS A 180 -9.17 -7.14 -7.66
C LYS A 180 -10.58 -7.44 -8.15
N THR A 181 -11.38 -8.08 -7.30
CA THR A 181 -12.84 -8.22 -7.50
C THR A 181 -13.55 -6.87 -7.34
N ASP A 182 -14.81 -6.77 -7.77
CA ASP A 182 -15.57 -5.54 -7.59
C ASP A 182 -15.80 -5.21 -6.11
N MET A 183 -15.98 -6.25 -5.27
CA MET A 183 -16.10 -6.07 -3.83
C MET A 183 -14.80 -5.56 -3.20
N GLU A 184 -13.64 -5.99 -3.68
CA GLU A 184 -12.34 -5.45 -3.24
C GLU A 184 -12.14 -4.00 -3.69
N LEU A 185 -12.52 -3.68 -4.93
CA LEU A 185 -12.45 -2.30 -5.44
C LEU A 185 -13.33 -1.33 -4.64
N GLU A 186 -14.50 -1.76 -4.15
CA GLU A 186 -15.32 -0.93 -3.26
C GLU A 186 -14.60 -0.58 -1.94
N VAL A 187 -13.84 -1.52 -1.36
CA VAL A 187 -13.03 -1.25 -0.16
C VAL A 187 -11.90 -0.28 -0.49
N LEU A 188 -11.21 -0.48 -1.62
CA LEU A 188 -10.11 0.40 -2.06
C LEU A 188 -10.58 1.82 -2.44
N ARG A 189 -11.78 1.96 -3.02
CA ARG A 189 -12.43 3.27 -3.22
C ARG A 189 -12.70 3.96 -1.88
N TYR A 190 -13.17 3.20 -0.89
CA TYR A 190 -13.41 3.74 0.44
C TYR A 190 -12.10 4.16 1.14
N THR A 191 -11.04 3.34 1.04
CA THR A 191 -9.75 3.69 1.66
C THR A 191 -9.18 4.97 1.04
N ASN A 192 -9.22 5.06 -0.29
CA ASN A 192 -8.82 6.25 -1.02
C ASN A 192 -9.64 7.49 -0.67
N ARG A 193 -10.96 7.35 -0.54
CA ARG A 193 -11.83 8.48 -0.17
C ARG A 193 -11.44 9.06 1.18
N ILE A 194 -11.34 8.22 2.21
CA ILE A 194 -11.00 8.67 3.57
C ILE A 194 -9.60 9.25 3.62
N SER A 195 -8.59 8.58 3.05
CA SER A 195 -7.22 9.08 3.03
C SER A 195 -7.11 10.39 2.25
N SER A 196 -7.85 10.54 1.13
CA SER A 196 -7.92 11.80 0.38
C SER A 196 -8.54 12.94 1.20
N GLU A 197 -9.61 12.66 1.95
CA GLU A 197 -10.21 13.62 2.87
C GLU A 197 -9.24 14.01 4.00
N ALA A 198 -8.49 13.04 4.55
CA ALA A 198 -7.48 13.30 5.57
C ALA A 198 -6.32 14.18 5.06
N HIS A 199 -5.82 13.92 3.84
CA HIS A 199 -4.82 14.77 3.18
C HIS A 199 -5.31 16.21 3.01
N LYS A 200 -6.59 16.38 2.64
CA LYS A 200 -7.23 17.70 2.55
C LYS A 200 -7.26 18.41 3.91
N GLU A 201 -7.63 17.72 4.98
CA GLU A 201 -7.61 18.31 6.32
C GLU A 201 -6.19 18.71 6.76
N VAL A 202 -5.18 17.92 6.40
CA VAL A 202 -3.77 18.25 6.64
C VAL A 202 -3.35 19.51 5.86
N MET A 203 -3.65 19.59 4.56
CA MET A 203 -3.35 20.77 3.74
C MET A 203 -3.99 22.06 4.29
N LYS A 204 -5.17 21.97 4.90
CA LYS A 204 -5.84 23.12 5.52
C LYS A 204 -5.21 23.55 6.84
N ARG A 205 -4.55 22.62 7.56
CA ARG A 205 -4.07 22.87 8.92
C ARG A 205 -2.59 23.19 9.01
N VAL A 206 -1.81 22.72 8.04
CA VAL A 206 -0.36 22.93 7.99
C VAL A 206 -0.04 24.43 7.93
N LYS A 207 0.91 24.86 8.77
CA LYS A 207 1.40 26.25 8.84
C LYS A 207 2.88 26.25 9.22
N PRO A 208 3.67 27.26 8.82
CA PRO A 208 5.01 27.43 9.34
C PRO A 208 5.04 27.42 10.87
N GLY A 209 6.02 26.74 11.46
CA GLY A 209 6.23 26.64 12.91
C GLY A 209 5.72 25.36 13.57
N VAL A 210 4.85 24.59 12.91
CA VAL A 210 4.42 23.27 13.42
C VAL A 210 5.47 22.20 13.14
N LYS A 211 5.40 21.08 13.87
CA LYS A 211 6.20 19.89 13.61
C LYS A 211 5.55 19.00 12.55
N GLU A 212 6.37 18.28 11.80
CA GLU A 212 5.90 17.30 10.81
C GLU A 212 4.97 16.24 11.46
N TYR A 213 5.32 15.72 12.64
CA TYR A 213 4.49 14.73 13.36
C TYR A 213 3.09 15.25 13.75
N GLU A 214 2.89 16.56 13.86
CA GLU A 214 1.55 17.11 14.15
C GLU A 214 0.59 16.84 12.99
N MET A 215 1.12 16.83 11.76
CA MET A 215 0.35 16.53 10.55
C MET A 215 0.12 15.02 10.40
N GLU A 216 1.12 14.20 10.73
CA GLU A 216 0.94 12.73 10.86
C GLU A 216 -0.19 12.41 11.85
N SER A 217 -0.16 13.02 13.03
CA SER A 217 -1.17 12.80 14.07
C SER A 217 -2.58 13.22 13.61
N LEU A 218 -2.70 14.36 12.93
CA LEU A 218 -3.97 14.83 12.36
C LEU A 218 -4.51 13.88 11.29
N PHE A 219 -3.66 13.39 10.40
CA PHE A 219 -4.04 12.42 9.37
C PHE A 219 -4.58 11.13 10.00
N GLN A 220 -3.81 10.54 10.93
CA GLN A 220 -4.22 9.31 11.63
C GLN A 220 -5.51 9.51 12.42
N HIS A 221 -5.67 10.67 13.07
CA HIS A 221 -6.89 11.01 13.78
C HIS A 221 -8.10 11.03 12.85
N TYR A 222 -8.01 11.71 11.69
CA TYR A 222 -9.11 11.75 10.73
C TYR A 222 -9.46 10.35 10.21
N CYS A 223 -8.46 9.61 9.75
CA CYS A 223 -8.62 8.26 9.21
C CYS A 223 -9.30 7.33 10.22
N TYR A 224 -8.89 7.37 11.49
CA TYR A 224 -9.50 6.51 12.50
C TYR A 224 -10.90 7.01 12.92
N ALA A 225 -11.03 8.29 13.28
CA ALA A 225 -12.28 8.83 13.84
C ALA A 225 -13.43 8.90 12.82
N ARG A 226 -13.12 9.17 11.54
CA ARG A 226 -14.11 9.28 10.45
C ARG A 226 -14.20 8.02 9.61
N GLY A 227 -13.06 7.37 9.37
CA GLY A 227 -12.97 6.22 8.48
C GLY A 227 -12.98 4.86 9.17
N GLY A 228 -12.84 4.79 10.50
CA GLY A 228 -12.66 3.53 11.20
C GLY A 228 -11.31 2.84 10.90
N MET A 229 -10.34 3.56 10.34
CA MET A 229 -9.03 3.01 9.99
C MET A 229 -8.11 3.03 11.21
N ARG A 230 -8.16 1.96 11.99
CA ARG A 230 -7.34 1.84 13.22
C ARG A 230 -5.84 1.72 12.92
N HIS A 231 -5.49 1.15 11.77
CA HIS A 231 -4.12 1.03 11.27
C HIS A 231 -3.91 2.00 10.11
N THR A 232 -2.66 2.44 9.92
CA THR A 232 -2.18 3.00 8.66
C THR A 232 -1.59 1.87 7.81
N SER A 233 -1.59 2.04 6.48
CA SER A 233 -1.02 1.07 5.56
C SER A 233 0.51 0.94 5.74
N TYR A 234 1.15 2.00 6.19
CA TYR A 234 2.59 2.13 6.47
C TYR A 234 2.84 3.29 7.45
N THR A 235 4.08 3.45 7.91
CA THR A 235 4.49 4.61 8.72
C THR A 235 4.36 5.89 7.90
N CYS A 236 3.61 6.87 8.37
CA CYS A 236 3.41 8.13 7.68
C CYS A 236 4.74 8.88 7.43
N ILE A 237 4.90 9.39 6.21
CA ILE A 237 6.10 10.09 5.76
C ILE A 237 5.75 11.57 5.63
N CYS A 238 6.16 12.40 6.59
CA CYS A 238 5.80 13.82 6.63
C CYS A 238 7.01 14.72 6.35
N GLY A 239 7.65 14.60 5.18
CA GLY A 239 8.90 15.33 4.90
C GLY A 239 8.69 16.80 4.52
N SER A 240 9.33 17.74 5.23
CA SER A 240 9.36 19.16 4.90
C SER A 240 10.76 19.67 4.52
N GLY A 241 10.84 20.60 3.57
CA GLY A 241 12.11 21.12 3.03
C GLY A 241 12.98 19.97 2.54
N ASN A 242 14.25 19.92 2.97
CA ASN A 242 15.18 18.85 2.59
C ASN A 242 14.66 17.42 2.85
N ASN A 243 13.84 17.21 3.89
CA ASN A 243 13.33 15.89 4.24
C ASN A 243 12.45 15.29 3.14
N SER A 244 11.82 16.12 2.29
CA SER A 244 11.06 15.66 1.12
C SER A 244 11.93 14.97 0.05
N SER A 245 13.27 15.00 0.18
CA SER A 245 14.19 14.22 -0.68
C SER A 245 14.56 12.84 -0.11
N ILE A 246 14.11 12.52 1.12
CA ILE A 246 14.34 11.24 1.78
C ILE A 246 13.09 10.37 1.58
N LEU A 247 13.18 9.40 0.67
CA LEU A 247 12.01 8.71 0.10
C LEU A 247 11.11 8.05 1.16
N HIS A 248 11.70 7.35 2.14
CA HIS A 248 10.98 6.74 3.27
C HIS A 248 11.37 7.42 4.59
N TYR A 249 11.27 8.75 4.64
CA TYR A 249 11.36 9.53 5.89
C TYR A 249 10.26 9.12 6.90
N GLY A 250 10.34 9.54 8.16
CA GLY A 250 9.31 9.25 9.18
C GLY A 250 9.50 7.96 9.98
N HIS A 251 10.45 7.09 9.59
CA HIS A 251 10.84 5.96 10.41
C HIS A 251 11.53 6.38 11.72
N ALA A 252 11.73 5.45 12.65
CA ALA A 252 12.25 5.75 14.00
C ALA A 252 13.61 6.50 14.06
N GLY A 253 14.44 6.41 13.01
CA GLY A 253 15.72 7.14 12.93
C GLY A 253 15.61 8.57 12.38
N ALA A 254 14.43 8.94 11.88
CA ALA A 254 14.13 10.20 11.22
C ALA A 254 12.63 10.52 11.42
N ALA A 255 12.21 10.64 12.67
CA ALA A 255 10.85 10.40 13.13
C ALA A 255 9.90 11.61 13.01
N ASN A 256 9.81 12.23 11.83
CA ASN A 256 8.91 13.36 11.55
C ASN A 256 9.05 14.52 12.57
N ASP A 257 10.28 14.85 12.98
CA ASP A 257 10.55 15.75 14.11
C ASP A 257 11.05 17.14 13.69
N LYS A 258 11.15 17.42 12.38
CA LYS A 258 11.55 18.74 11.90
C LYS A 258 10.41 19.74 12.09
N THR A 259 10.79 20.97 12.44
CA THR A 259 9.84 22.10 12.39
C THR A 259 9.72 22.58 10.96
N ILE A 260 8.49 22.60 10.45
CA ILE A 260 8.17 23.08 9.11
C ILE A 260 8.41 24.60 9.07
N GLN A 261 9.24 25.06 8.14
CA GLN A 261 9.64 26.48 8.03
C GLN A 261 8.95 27.16 6.86
N ASP A 262 8.70 28.47 6.96
CA ASP A 262 8.18 29.24 5.81
C ASP A 262 9.09 29.08 4.58
N GLY A 263 8.46 28.90 3.41
CA GLY A 263 9.15 28.58 2.15
C GLY A 263 9.50 27.10 1.94
N ASP A 264 9.32 26.21 2.92
CA ASP A 264 9.47 24.76 2.71
C ASP A 264 8.44 24.24 1.68
N MET A 265 8.87 23.30 0.84
CA MET A 265 7.96 22.32 0.25
C MET A 265 7.69 21.21 1.27
N CYS A 266 6.43 20.83 1.41
CA CYS A 266 6.02 19.60 2.09
C CYS A 266 5.79 18.53 1.04
N LEU A 267 6.23 17.31 1.34
CA LEU A 267 5.88 16.07 0.64
C LEU A 267 5.38 15.11 1.71
N PHE A 268 4.06 14.94 1.74
CA PHE A 268 3.39 14.12 2.73
C PHE A 268 2.80 12.89 2.05
N ASP A 269 3.36 11.74 2.39
CA ASP A 269 3.01 10.43 1.86
C ASP A 269 2.41 9.61 3.02
N MET A 270 1.09 9.44 2.95
CA MET A 270 0.28 8.87 4.03
C MET A 270 -0.95 8.14 3.49
N GLY A 271 -1.21 6.95 4.02
CA GLY A 271 -2.34 6.11 3.63
C GLY A 271 -2.93 5.32 4.81
N GLY A 272 -4.26 5.33 4.91
CA GLY A 272 -5.00 4.56 5.91
C GLY A 272 -5.33 3.14 5.46
N GLU A 273 -5.47 2.22 6.42
CA GLU A 273 -5.88 0.83 6.19
C GLU A 273 -7.29 0.60 6.75
N TYR A 274 -8.24 0.13 5.92
CA TYR A 274 -9.57 -0.26 6.36
C TYR A 274 -9.77 -1.76 6.16
N TYR A 275 -9.98 -2.48 7.26
CA TYR A 275 -10.15 -3.93 7.25
C TYR A 275 -9.06 -4.64 6.43
N CYS A 276 -7.80 -4.31 6.69
CA CYS A 276 -6.61 -4.81 5.98
C CYS A 276 -6.47 -4.40 4.51
N TYR A 277 -7.37 -3.61 3.92
CA TYR A 277 -7.15 -3.02 2.59
C TYR A 277 -6.47 -1.66 2.72
N SER A 278 -5.43 -1.47 1.93
CA SER A 278 -4.56 -0.30 1.96
C SER A 278 -5.06 0.85 1.07
N SER A 279 -4.51 2.03 1.30
CA SER A 279 -4.42 3.14 0.35
C SER A 279 -3.02 3.74 0.44
N ASP A 280 -2.57 4.41 -0.62
CA ASP A 280 -1.25 5.03 -0.71
C ASP A 280 -1.33 6.36 -1.47
N ILE A 281 -1.11 7.48 -0.79
CA ILE A 281 -1.34 8.80 -1.38
C ILE A 281 -0.25 9.75 -0.92
N THR A 282 0.42 10.36 -1.89
CA THR A 282 1.38 11.44 -1.67
C THR A 282 0.82 12.78 -2.18
N CYS A 283 0.84 13.79 -1.30
CA CYS A 283 0.56 15.18 -1.62
C CYS A 283 1.83 16.04 -1.42
N SER A 284 2.20 16.81 -2.44
CA SER A 284 3.25 17.83 -2.33
C SER A 284 2.67 19.23 -2.46
N PHE A 285 3.07 20.16 -1.59
CA PHE A 285 2.54 21.54 -1.56
C PHE A 285 3.48 22.48 -0.78
N PRO A 286 3.45 23.80 -1.05
CA PRO A 286 4.18 24.80 -0.29
C PRO A 286 3.51 25.01 1.07
N VAL A 287 4.27 24.98 2.16
CA VAL A 287 3.71 25.11 3.52
C VAL A 287 2.88 26.38 3.72
N ASN A 288 3.26 27.48 3.07
CA ASN A 288 2.61 28.79 3.20
C ASN A 288 1.46 28.99 2.20
N GLY A 289 1.09 27.93 1.47
CA GLY A 289 -0.03 27.93 0.53
C GLY A 289 0.23 28.68 -0.77
N LYS A 290 1.48 29.10 -1.07
CA LYS A 290 1.85 29.80 -2.30
C LYS A 290 3.12 29.23 -2.91
N PHE A 291 3.04 28.78 -4.16
CA PHE A 291 4.21 28.24 -4.85
C PHE A 291 5.13 29.38 -5.30
N THR A 292 6.42 29.26 -5.00
CA THR A 292 7.43 30.07 -5.69
C THR A 292 7.58 29.62 -7.15
N ALA A 293 8.26 30.41 -7.98
CA ALA A 293 8.49 30.06 -9.37
C ALA A 293 9.25 28.72 -9.53
N ASP A 294 10.30 28.50 -8.73
CA ASP A 294 11.07 27.24 -8.76
C ASP A 294 10.21 26.06 -8.25
N GLN A 295 9.42 26.25 -7.18
CA GLN A 295 8.51 25.21 -6.67
C GLN A 295 7.44 24.84 -7.70
N ARG A 296 6.81 25.84 -8.32
CA ARG A 296 5.80 25.66 -9.37
C ARG A 296 6.37 24.87 -10.53
N ALA A 297 7.55 25.24 -11.02
CA ALA A 297 8.17 24.58 -12.16
C ALA A 297 8.41 23.09 -11.91
N ILE A 298 9.02 22.74 -10.77
CA ILE A 298 9.26 21.33 -10.40
C ILE A 298 7.95 20.59 -10.16
N TYR A 299 6.99 21.22 -9.49
CA TYR A 299 5.69 20.62 -9.21
C TYR A 299 4.93 20.29 -10.50
N GLU A 300 4.81 21.25 -11.43
CA GLU A 300 4.14 21.06 -12.71
C GLU A 300 4.84 20.03 -13.59
N ALA A 301 6.16 19.89 -13.50
CA ALA A 301 6.90 18.83 -14.18
C ALA A 301 6.51 17.42 -13.70
N VAL A 302 6.40 17.24 -12.38
CA VAL A 302 5.93 15.98 -11.79
C VAL A 302 4.46 15.74 -12.15
N LEU A 303 3.60 16.76 -12.03
CA LEU A 303 2.19 16.66 -12.41
C LEU A 303 2.02 16.26 -13.88
N LYS A 304 2.82 16.84 -14.78
CA LYS A 304 2.81 16.50 -16.20
C LYS A 304 3.17 15.03 -16.42
N SER A 305 4.20 14.52 -15.74
CA SER A 305 4.57 13.10 -15.85
C SER A 305 3.49 12.16 -15.31
N SER A 306 2.88 12.51 -14.17
CA SER A 306 1.77 11.76 -13.56
C SER A 306 0.59 11.65 -14.53
N ARG A 307 0.16 12.77 -15.12
CA ARG A 307 -0.94 12.79 -16.11
C ARG A 307 -0.58 12.09 -17.42
N ALA A 308 0.65 12.21 -17.90
CA ALA A 308 1.11 11.53 -19.10
C ALA A 308 1.11 10.00 -18.91
N VAL A 309 1.58 9.51 -17.75
CA VAL A 309 1.55 8.10 -17.39
C VAL A 309 0.11 7.61 -17.29
N MET A 310 -0.75 8.26 -16.49
CA MET A 310 -2.16 7.84 -16.34
C MET A 310 -2.90 7.76 -17.68
N ALA A 311 -2.67 8.72 -18.58
CA ALA A 311 -3.30 8.72 -19.90
C ALA A 311 -2.79 7.59 -20.83
N ALA A 312 -1.59 7.06 -20.58
CA ALA A 312 -0.99 5.99 -21.37
C ALA A 312 -1.30 4.59 -20.82
N ILE A 313 -1.69 4.46 -19.55
CA ILE A 313 -2.01 3.18 -18.92
C ILE A 313 -3.28 2.60 -19.52
N LYS A 314 -3.16 1.35 -19.98
CA LYS A 314 -4.26 0.46 -20.38
C LYS A 314 -3.73 -0.98 -20.42
N PRO A 315 -4.60 -2.00 -20.50
CA PRO A 315 -4.17 -3.38 -20.63
C PRO A 315 -3.18 -3.59 -21.79
N GLY A 316 -2.12 -4.37 -21.53
CA GLY A 316 -1.08 -4.72 -22.49
C GLY A 316 0.16 -3.81 -22.50
N VAL A 317 0.11 -2.64 -21.85
CA VAL A 317 1.28 -1.76 -21.73
C VAL A 317 2.31 -2.35 -20.75
N LYS A 318 3.61 -2.23 -21.04
CA LYS A 318 4.66 -2.64 -20.10
C LYS A 318 4.84 -1.56 -19.03
N TRP A 319 4.85 -1.95 -17.75
CA TRP A 319 5.07 -0.99 -16.66
C TRP A 319 6.42 -0.28 -16.74
N THR A 320 7.45 -0.97 -17.25
CA THR A 320 8.78 -0.40 -17.49
C THR A 320 8.78 0.74 -18.50
N ASP A 321 7.86 0.71 -19.48
CA ASP A 321 7.75 1.77 -20.48
C ASP A 321 7.07 3.01 -19.89
N MET A 322 6.18 2.83 -18.89
CA MET A 322 5.61 3.95 -18.14
C MET A 322 6.67 4.65 -17.29
N HIS A 323 7.57 3.90 -16.64
CA HIS A 323 8.68 4.51 -15.90
C HIS A 323 9.59 5.33 -16.81
N ARG A 324 9.95 4.80 -17.98
CA ARG A 324 10.73 5.53 -18.99
C ARG A 324 9.99 6.75 -19.56
N LEU A 325 8.67 6.69 -19.66
CA LEU A 325 7.83 7.83 -20.05
C LEU A 325 7.93 8.94 -18.99
N ALA A 326 7.83 8.61 -17.70
CA ALA A 326 8.00 9.58 -16.62
C ALA A 326 9.42 10.20 -16.63
N ASP A 327 10.47 9.38 -16.75
CA ASP A 327 11.86 9.84 -16.87
C ASP A 327 12.02 10.85 -18.02
N ARG A 328 11.50 10.51 -19.21
CA ARG A 328 11.55 11.39 -20.37
C ARG A 328 10.88 12.73 -20.09
N VAL A 329 9.67 12.73 -19.53
CA VAL A 329 8.94 13.96 -19.22
C VAL A 329 9.70 14.81 -18.20
N HIS A 330 10.27 14.20 -17.15
CA HIS A 330 11.09 14.92 -16.17
C HIS A 330 12.31 15.58 -16.83
N LEU A 331 13.04 14.84 -17.67
CA LEU A 331 14.22 15.36 -18.35
C LEU A 331 13.86 16.50 -19.32
N GLU A 332 12.74 16.40 -20.05
CA GLU A 332 12.24 17.47 -20.92
C GLU A 332 11.92 18.74 -20.14
N GLU A 333 11.28 18.63 -18.97
CA GLU A 333 10.93 19.79 -18.16
C GLU A 333 12.16 20.39 -17.45
N LEU A 334 13.06 19.56 -16.91
CA LEU A 334 14.33 20.02 -16.33
C LEU A 334 15.25 20.67 -17.37
N LEU A 335 15.18 20.25 -18.64
CA LEU A 335 15.84 20.91 -19.77
C LEU A 335 15.25 22.31 -20.02
N LYS A 336 13.91 22.45 -20.00
CA LYS A 336 13.25 23.77 -20.15
C LYS A 336 13.58 24.73 -19.01
N MET A 337 13.76 24.21 -17.80
CA MET A 337 14.18 25.00 -16.62
C MET A 337 15.66 25.43 -16.69
N GLY A 338 16.44 24.90 -17.64
CA GLY A 338 17.87 25.17 -17.77
C GLY A 338 18.74 24.46 -16.74
N ILE A 339 18.18 23.55 -15.93
CA ILE A 339 18.93 22.66 -15.03
C ILE A 339 19.72 21.65 -15.87
N LEU A 340 19.12 21.17 -16.95
CA LEU A 340 19.76 20.29 -17.92
C LEU A 340 20.04 21.04 -19.24
N ARG A 341 20.95 20.49 -20.05
CA ARG A 341 21.29 20.98 -21.40
C ARG A 341 21.62 19.82 -22.33
N GLY A 342 21.40 19.99 -23.64
CA GLY A 342 21.70 18.97 -24.64
C GLY A 342 20.47 18.17 -25.08
N SER A 343 20.69 16.91 -25.48
CA SER A 343 19.64 16.04 -26.05
C SER A 343 19.02 15.12 -25.00
N VAL A 344 17.68 15.11 -24.89
CA VAL A 344 16.94 14.20 -24.01
C VAL A 344 17.21 12.72 -24.37
N GLU A 345 17.36 12.39 -25.66
CA GLU A 345 17.68 11.02 -26.07
C GLU A 345 19.03 10.54 -25.53
N GLU A 346 20.03 11.43 -25.51
CA GLU A 346 21.35 11.08 -24.96
C GLU A 346 21.31 11.00 -23.42
N MET A 347 20.51 11.85 -22.77
CA MET A 347 20.29 11.78 -21.31
C MET A 347 19.65 10.46 -20.89
N LEU A 348 18.69 9.94 -21.67
CA LEU A 348 18.05 8.65 -21.42
C LEU A 348 19.04 7.48 -21.56
N LYS A 349 19.93 7.50 -22.55
CA LYS A 349 20.97 6.46 -22.73
C LYS A 349 21.93 6.36 -21.56
N VAL A 350 22.19 7.48 -20.86
CA VAL A 350 23.05 7.52 -19.67
C VAL A 350 22.25 7.44 -18.36
N HIS A 351 20.96 7.08 -18.43
CA HIS A 351 20.06 6.91 -17.28
C HIS A 351 19.99 8.15 -16.37
N LEU A 352 20.00 9.36 -16.95
CA LEU A 352 20.01 10.59 -16.18
C LEU A 352 18.70 10.81 -15.39
N GLY A 353 17.57 10.27 -15.86
CA GLY A 353 16.29 10.33 -15.15
C GLY A 353 16.37 9.75 -13.73
N ALA A 354 17.09 8.63 -13.57
CA ALA A 354 17.30 7.96 -12.28
C ALA A 354 18.10 8.77 -11.25
N VAL A 355 18.76 9.87 -11.66
CA VAL A 355 19.39 10.82 -10.73
C VAL A 355 18.32 11.63 -10.01
N PHE A 356 17.23 11.95 -10.69
CA PHE A 356 16.13 12.77 -10.18
C PHE A 356 14.93 11.94 -9.71
N MET A 357 14.74 10.72 -10.21
CA MET A 357 13.73 9.75 -9.76
C MET A 357 14.39 8.37 -9.54
N PRO A 358 15.02 8.13 -8.37
CA PRO A 358 15.78 6.88 -8.13
C PRO A 358 14.90 5.68 -7.75
N HIS A 359 13.62 5.90 -7.44
CA HIS A 359 12.66 4.85 -7.10
C HIS A 359 11.86 4.41 -8.33
N GLY A 360 11.12 3.30 -8.20
CA GLY A 360 10.20 2.86 -9.24
C GLY A 360 9.02 3.82 -9.40
N LEU A 361 8.44 3.89 -10.60
CA LEU A 361 7.28 4.76 -10.88
C LEU A 361 6.03 4.46 -10.03
N GLY A 362 5.93 3.25 -9.53
CA GLY A 362 4.80 2.78 -8.75
C GLY A 362 4.77 1.27 -8.65
N HIS A 363 3.77 0.76 -7.95
CA HIS A 363 3.67 -0.62 -7.54
C HIS A 363 2.22 -1.10 -7.46
N LEU A 364 2.06 -2.42 -7.34
CA LEU A 364 0.76 -3.01 -7.05
C LEU A 364 0.31 -2.58 -5.64
N LEU A 365 -0.99 -2.37 -5.49
CA LEU A 365 -1.64 -2.02 -4.24
C LEU A 365 -2.83 -2.94 -3.97
N GLY A 366 -3.07 -3.30 -2.71
CA GLY A 366 -4.20 -4.14 -2.31
C GLY A 366 -4.31 -4.26 -0.80
N ILE A 367 -4.23 -5.48 -0.29
CA ILE A 367 -4.19 -5.72 1.16
C ILE A 367 -2.87 -5.19 1.74
N ASP A 368 -1.77 -5.43 1.05
CA ASP A 368 -0.48 -4.82 1.38
C ASP A 368 -0.28 -3.55 0.53
N VAL A 369 0.37 -2.53 1.10
CA VAL A 369 0.72 -1.30 0.37
C VAL A 369 1.59 -1.59 -0.85
N HIS A 370 2.67 -2.35 -0.64
CA HIS A 370 3.46 -2.97 -1.68
C HIS A 370 2.91 -4.39 -1.94
N ASP A 371 1.86 -4.49 -2.74
CA ASP A 371 1.12 -5.74 -2.92
C ASP A 371 1.92 -6.80 -3.70
N VAL A 372 1.50 -8.05 -3.51
CA VAL A 372 2.18 -9.22 -4.06
C VAL A 372 2.04 -9.35 -5.57
N GLY A 373 2.97 -10.07 -6.20
CA GLY A 373 2.82 -10.49 -7.59
C GLY A 373 3.42 -9.56 -8.63
N GLY A 374 4.28 -8.62 -8.25
CA GLY A 374 4.97 -7.74 -9.19
C GLY A 374 6.02 -8.43 -10.07
N TYR A 375 6.64 -9.50 -9.58
CA TYR A 375 7.61 -10.33 -10.32
C TYR A 375 7.25 -11.81 -10.14
N ALA A 376 6.48 -12.34 -11.10
CA ALA A 376 6.18 -13.77 -11.17
C ALA A 376 7.38 -14.55 -11.75
N GLU A 377 7.35 -15.87 -11.65
CA GLU A 377 8.36 -16.73 -12.29
C GLU A 377 8.50 -16.40 -13.79
N GLY A 378 9.75 -16.30 -14.26
CA GLY A 378 10.07 -15.89 -15.63
C GLY A 378 10.04 -14.38 -15.90
N ILE A 379 9.68 -13.55 -14.93
CA ILE A 379 9.75 -12.08 -15.03
C ILE A 379 10.96 -11.58 -14.24
N GLU A 380 11.98 -11.13 -14.96
CA GLU A 380 13.21 -10.63 -14.34
C GLU A 380 13.16 -9.13 -14.06
N ARG A 381 13.86 -8.73 -13.01
CA ARG A 381 14.08 -7.33 -12.66
C ARG A 381 15.17 -6.76 -13.58
N ILE A 382 14.89 -5.61 -14.20
CA ILE A 382 15.85 -4.92 -15.06
C ILE A 382 16.92 -4.28 -14.16
N ASP A 383 18.19 -4.63 -14.37
CA ASP A 383 19.33 -4.05 -13.64
C ASP A 383 19.83 -2.74 -14.31
N GLU A 384 18.92 -1.77 -14.43
CA GLU A 384 19.22 -0.40 -14.88
C GLU A 384 18.91 0.58 -13.73
N PRO A 385 19.62 1.71 -13.60
CA PRO A 385 19.26 2.76 -12.64
C PRO A 385 17.79 3.19 -12.77
N GLY A 386 17.10 3.42 -11.65
CA GLY A 386 15.65 3.68 -11.63
C GLY A 386 14.84 2.39 -11.77
N LEU A 387 14.93 1.73 -12.94
CA LEU A 387 14.14 0.53 -13.26
C LEU A 387 14.37 -0.65 -12.31
N LYS A 388 15.58 -0.81 -11.76
CA LYS A 388 15.86 -1.85 -10.76
C LYS A 388 15.05 -1.68 -9.48
N SER A 389 14.56 -0.47 -9.21
CA SER A 389 13.72 -0.14 -8.05
C SER A 389 12.22 -0.35 -8.33
N LEU A 390 11.80 -0.66 -9.57
CA LEU A 390 10.40 -0.96 -9.86
C LEU A 390 9.91 -2.16 -9.06
N ARG A 391 8.69 -2.10 -8.52
CA ARG A 391 8.12 -3.25 -7.79
C ARG A 391 7.27 -4.15 -8.68
N MET A 392 7.11 -3.79 -9.96
CA MET A 392 6.38 -4.58 -10.96
C MET A 392 7.15 -4.61 -12.29
N GLY A 393 7.43 -5.82 -12.78
CA GLY A 393 8.06 -6.05 -14.10
C GLY A 393 7.10 -6.53 -15.19
N ARG A 394 5.79 -6.48 -14.94
CA ARG A 394 4.76 -7.11 -15.77
C ARG A 394 4.18 -6.13 -16.81
N VAL A 395 3.43 -6.71 -17.74
CA VAL A 395 2.42 -5.96 -18.49
C VAL A 395 1.23 -5.65 -17.60
N VAL A 396 0.67 -4.47 -17.78
CA VAL A 396 -0.55 -4.00 -17.14
C VAL A 396 -1.74 -4.85 -17.62
N GLN A 397 -2.61 -5.25 -16.70
CA GLN A 397 -3.84 -5.99 -16.97
C GLN A 397 -5.02 -5.29 -16.31
N GLU A 398 -6.21 -5.45 -16.88
CA GLU A 398 -7.46 -5.01 -16.28
C GLU A 398 -7.59 -5.58 -14.86
N ARG A 399 -8.15 -4.78 -13.93
CA ARG A 399 -8.31 -5.08 -12.49
C ARG A 399 -7.03 -5.10 -11.66
N MET A 400 -5.86 -4.80 -12.24
CA MET A 400 -4.71 -4.42 -11.41
C MET A 400 -5.01 -3.07 -10.73
N VAL A 401 -4.60 -2.95 -9.47
CA VAL A 401 -4.59 -1.67 -8.76
C VAL A 401 -3.14 -1.27 -8.56
N LEU A 402 -2.81 -0.05 -8.94
CA LEU A 402 -1.43 0.46 -9.02
C LEU A 402 -1.34 1.85 -8.41
N THR A 403 -0.20 2.15 -7.78
CA THR A 403 0.21 3.52 -7.53
C THR A 403 0.83 4.12 -8.81
N VAL A 404 0.58 5.40 -9.05
CA VAL A 404 1.28 6.22 -10.06
C VAL A 404 1.93 7.38 -9.31
N GLU A 405 3.22 7.23 -8.99
CA GLU A 405 3.91 8.07 -8.01
C GLU A 405 5.19 8.73 -8.54
N PRO A 406 5.23 9.33 -9.75
CA PRO A 406 6.45 9.98 -10.21
C PRO A 406 6.91 11.08 -9.25
N GLY A 407 8.22 11.29 -9.17
CA GLY A 407 8.78 12.36 -8.35
C GLY A 407 10.13 12.86 -8.87
N ILE A 408 10.43 14.12 -8.55
CA ILE A 408 11.71 14.76 -8.84
C ILE A 408 12.31 15.20 -7.50
N TYR A 409 13.54 14.73 -7.22
CA TYR A 409 14.26 15.03 -5.99
C TYR A 409 15.66 15.56 -6.28
N PHE A 410 16.14 16.45 -5.42
CA PHE A 410 17.50 16.97 -5.47
C PHE A 410 18.37 16.31 -4.39
N ILE A 411 18.72 15.04 -4.63
CA ILE A 411 19.45 14.21 -3.67
C ILE A 411 20.96 14.38 -3.85
N ASN A 412 21.61 14.94 -2.83
CA ASN A 412 23.02 15.37 -2.91
C ASN A 412 23.97 14.29 -3.46
N HIS A 413 23.95 13.09 -2.89
CA HIS A 413 24.92 12.05 -3.29
C HIS A 413 24.69 11.55 -4.73
N LEU A 414 23.45 11.60 -5.25
CA LEU A 414 23.15 11.24 -6.63
C LEU A 414 23.60 12.34 -7.59
N LEU A 415 23.32 13.60 -7.24
CA LEU A 415 23.77 14.76 -8.00
C LEU A 415 25.30 14.84 -8.06
N ASP A 416 25.99 14.64 -6.94
CA ASP A 416 27.47 14.66 -6.86
C ASP A 416 28.08 13.55 -7.71
N LYS A 417 27.48 12.35 -7.68
CA LYS A 417 27.88 11.22 -8.52
C LYS A 417 27.69 11.53 -10.00
N ALA A 418 26.58 12.16 -10.38
CA ALA A 418 26.29 12.53 -11.76
C ALA A 418 27.23 13.65 -12.28
N LEU A 419 27.53 14.65 -11.44
CA LEU A 419 28.50 15.72 -11.73
C LEU A 419 29.93 15.19 -11.86
N SER A 420 30.27 14.12 -11.16
CA SER A 420 31.58 13.46 -11.25
C SER A 420 31.69 12.46 -12.41
N SER A 421 30.56 12.09 -13.03
CA SER A 421 30.52 11.12 -14.13
C SER A 421 30.76 11.81 -15.48
N PRO A 422 31.82 11.47 -16.23
CA PRO A 422 32.07 12.07 -17.56
C PRO A 422 30.92 11.87 -18.55
N ALA A 423 30.12 10.82 -18.37
CA ALA A 423 28.97 10.51 -19.22
C ALA A 423 27.74 11.38 -18.92
N GLN A 424 27.63 11.93 -17.70
CA GLN A 424 26.43 12.66 -17.25
C GLN A 424 26.69 14.16 -17.03
N CYS A 425 27.88 14.53 -16.56
CA CYS A 425 28.19 15.91 -16.15
C CYS A 425 28.01 16.93 -17.28
N GLY A 426 28.22 16.54 -18.53
CA GLY A 426 28.01 17.38 -19.71
C GLY A 426 26.57 17.89 -19.85
N PHE A 427 25.58 17.12 -19.37
CA PHE A 427 24.17 17.45 -19.43
C PHE A 427 23.69 18.35 -18.30
N ILE A 428 24.47 18.52 -17.23
CA ILE A 428 24.03 19.23 -16.02
C ILE A 428 24.60 20.65 -16.03
N ASN A 429 23.72 21.64 -15.89
CA ASN A 429 24.11 23.02 -15.65
C ASN A 429 24.25 23.26 -14.14
N ASN A 430 25.47 23.12 -13.64
CA ASN A 430 25.73 23.18 -12.19
C ASN A 430 25.39 24.55 -11.57
N ASP A 431 25.52 25.64 -12.34
CA ASP A 431 25.21 26.99 -11.86
C ASP A 431 23.72 27.14 -11.55
N VAL A 432 22.86 26.52 -12.38
CA VAL A 432 21.41 26.50 -12.14
C VAL A 432 21.05 25.46 -11.07
N LEU A 433 21.63 24.25 -11.14
CA LEU A 433 21.38 23.17 -10.18
C LEU A 433 21.67 23.58 -8.73
N THR A 434 22.70 24.40 -8.51
CA THR A 434 23.08 24.85 -7.17
C THR A 434 21.92 25.56 -6.44
N ARG A 435 21.04 26.27 -7.17
CA ARG A 435 19.85 26.91 -6.60
C ARG A 435 18.83 25.91 -6.04
N PHE A 436 18.81 24.69 -6.56
CA PHE A 436 17.89 23.62 -6.14
C PHE A 436 18.53 22.67 -5.11
N ARG A 437 19.78 22.89 -4.72
CA ARG A 437 20.38 22.14 -3.60
C ARG A 437 19.63 22.49 -2.31
N GLY A 438 19.09 21.47 -1.67
CA GLY A 438 18.23 21.66 -0.50
C GLY A 438 16.81 22.15 -0.83
N PHE A 439 16.39 22.04 -2.10
CA PHE A 439 14.97 22.17 -2.44
C PHE A 439 14.14 21.04 -1.78
N GLY A 440 14.73 19.86 -1.65
CA GLY A 440 14.03 18.64 -1.28
C GLY A 440 13.55 17.89 -2.53
N GLY A 441 12.26 17.64 -2.63
CA GLY A 441 11.65 17.04 -3.81
C GLY A 441 10.13 17.13 -3.82
N VAL A 442 9.56 16.71 -4.94
CA VAL A 442 8.12 16.61 -5.16
C VAL A 442 7.79 15.19 -5.61
N ARG A 443 6.76 14.60 -5.00
CA ARG A 443 6.09 13.37 -5.47
C ARG A 443 4.59 13.61 -5.55
N ILE A 444 3.97 13.12 -6.61
CA ILE A 444 2.52 13.12 -6.77
C ILE A 444 2.11 11.68 -6.99
N GLU A 445 1.37 11.13 -6.03
CA GLU A 445 0.97 9.73 -6.04
C GLU A 445 -0.54 9.59 -5.98
N ASP A 446 -1.06 8.91 -6.99
CA ASP A 446 -2.46 8.56 -7.14
C ASP A 446 -2.60 7.02 -7.21
N ASP A 447 -3.59 6.49 -6.51
CA ASP A 447 -4.06 5.12 -6.65
C ASP A 447 -5.03 5.01 -7.82
N ILE A 448 -4.81 4.02 -8.68
CA ILE A 448 -5.66 3.75 -9.84
C ILE A 448 -6.10 2.29 -9.89
N ALA A 449 -7.28 2.03 -10.46
CA ALA A 449 -7.69 0.70 -10.90
C ALA A 449 -7.70 0.66 -12.44
N VAL A 450 -7.04 -0.34 -13.03
CA VAL A 450 -6.96 -0.47 -14.49
C VAL A 450 -8.28 -1.02 -15.04
N THR A 451 -8.87 -0.32 -16.00
CA THR A 451 -10.11 -0.72 -16.69
C THR A 451 -9.78 -1.39 -18.02
N ALA A 452 -10.82 -1.84 -18.76
CA ALA A 452 -10.64 -2.48 -20.06
C ALA A 452 -9.92 -1.60 -21.11
N ASP A 453 -10.04 -0.27 -20.97
CA ASP A 453 -9.56 0.71 -21.96
C ASP A 453 -8.73 1.86 -21.36
N GLY A 454 -8.50 1.88 -20.04
CA GLY A 454 -7.77 2.94 -19.37
C GLY A 454 -7.61 2.71 -17.87
N VAL A 455 -7.94 3.74 -17.09
CA VAL A 455 -7.85 3.73 -15.62
C VAL A 455 -9.05 4.42 -14.99
N GLU A 456 -9.47 3.89 -13.85
CA GLU A 456 -10.27 4.60 -12.86
C GLU A 456 -9.33 5.21 -11.83
N LEU A 457 -9.43 6.52 -11.60
CA LEU A 457 -8.70 7.22 -10.55
C LEU A 457 -9.46 7.07 -9.22
N LEU A 458 -8.83 6.45 -8.22
CA LEU A 458 -9.43 6.25 -6.90
C LEU A 458 -9.17 7.45 -5.99
N THR A 459 -7.98 8.05 -6.10
CA THR A 459 -7.56 9.20 -5.29
C THR A 459 -8.27 10.50 -5.69
N CYS A 460 -8.65 11.31 -4.70
CA CYS A 460 -9.35 12.57 -4.94
C CYS A 460 -8.83 13.71 -4.06
N VAL A 461 -7.71 14.31 -4.45
CA VAL A 461 -7.08 15.47 -3.77
C VAL A 461 -6.82 16.61 -4.78
N PRO A 462 -6.65 17.87 -4.32
CA PRO A 462 -6.17 18.97 -5.17
C PRO A 462 -4.83 18.62 -5.85
N ARG A 463 -4.71 18.86 -7.17
CA ARG A 463 -3.50 18.48 -7.93
C ARG A 463 -2.93 19.59 -8.81
N THR A 464 -3.73 20.52 -9.30
CA THR A 464 -3.16 21.69 -9.97
C THR A 464 -2.63 22.68 -8.93
N VAL A 465 -1.68 23.53 -9.34
CA VAL A 465 -1.17 24.61 -8.47
C VAL A 465 -2.33 25.49 -8.01
N GLU A 466 -3.24 25.84 -8.92
CA GLU A 466 -4.40 26.67 -8.64
C GLU A 466 -5.37 26.00 -7.65
N GLU A 467 -5.64 24.70 -7.80
CA GLU A 467 -6.47 23.95 -6.85
C GLU A 467 -5.84 23.91 -5.46
N ILE A 468 -4.53 23.63 -5.36
CA ILE A 468 -3.84 23.55 -4.06
C ILE A 468 -3.84 24.91 -3.38
N GLU A 469 -3.43 25.97 -4.08
CA GLU A 469 -3.40 27.31 -3.50
C GLU A 469 -4.79 27.79 -3.08
N ALA A 470 -5.82 27.53 -3.90
CA ALA A 470 -7.20 27.87 -3.56
C ALA A 470 -7.69 27.08 -2.34
N PHE A 471 -7.37 25.78 -2.29
CA PHE A 471 -7.80 24.91 -1.20
C PHE A 471 -7.14 25.25 0.14
N MET A 472 -5.85 25.60 0.13
CA MET A 472 -5.11 26.00 1.33
C MET A 472 -5.50 27.41 1.82
N ALA A 473 -5.96 28.29 0.92
CA ALA A 473 -6.42 29.64 1.27
C ALA A 473 -7.86 29.68 1.82
N ASP A 474 -8.64 28.60 1.67
CA ASP A 474 -10.03 28.54 2.10
C ASP A 474 -10.17 28.46 3.63
N GLU A 475 -10.43 29.61 4.26
CA GLU A 475 -10.65 29.73 5.71
C GLU A 475 -12.03 29.21 6.17
N THR A 476 -12.92 28.76 5.27
CA THR A 476 -14.29 28.37 5.65
C THR A 476 -14.38 27.03 6.38
N SER A 477 -13.30 26.24 6.43
CA SER A 477 -13.22 25.06 7.29
C SER A 477 -13.13 25.48 8.76
N LYS A 478 -14.19 25.20 9.54
CA LYS A 478 -14.16 25.37 10.99
C LYS A 478 -12.91 24.67 11.56
N PRO A 479 -12.09 25.34 12.37
CA PRO A 479 -10.92 24.71 12.95
C PRO A 479 -11.38 23.50 13.76
N PHE A 480 -10.74 22.35 13.56
CA PHE A 480 -10.82 21.24 14.50
C PHE A 480 -10.33 21.78 15.85
N SER A 481 -11.27 22.03 16.76
CA SER A 481 -10.97 22.45 18.12
C SER A 481 -10.85 21.17 18.95
N PRO A 482 -9.65 20.69 19.28
CA PRO A 482 -9.52 19.73 20.37
C PRO A 482 -9.97 20.49 21.62
N ILE A 483 -10.81 19.88 22.46
CA ILE A 483 -11.32 20.44 23.72
C ILE A 483 -12.57 21.32 23.54
N SER A 484 -13.73 20.68 23.52
CA SER A 484 -14.90 21.23 24.21
C SER A 484 -14.59 21.20 25.71
N SER A 485 -14.10 22.31 26.25
CA SER A 485 -14.16 22.58 27.68
C SER A 485 -15.64 22.81 28.03
N GLN A 486 -16.39 21.71 28.19
CA GLN A 486 -17.62 21.77 28.96
C GLN A 486 -17.20 22.07 30.39
N LYS A 487 -17.39 23.34 30.76
CA LYS A 487 -17.44 23.81 32.14
C LYS A 487 -18.40 22.91 32.93
N LEU A 488 -17.89 22.44 34.07
CA LEU A 488 -18.56 21.97 35.30
C LEU A 488 -20.05 21.59 35.21
#